data_AF-A0A444VPV3-F1
#
_entry.id   AF-A0A444VPV3-F1
#
_cell.length_a   1.000
_cell.length_b   1.000
_cell.length_c   1.000
_cell.angle_alpha   90.00
_cell.angle_beta   90.00
_cell.angle_gamma   90.00
#
_symmetry.space_group_name_H-M   'P 1'
#
loop_
_entity.id
_entity.type
_entity.pdbx_description
1 polymer ?
#
loop_
_entity_poly.entity_id
_entity_poly.type
_entity_poly.pdbx_seq_one_letter_code
_entity_poly.pdbx_strand_id
1 'polypeptide(L)'
;MKNQFILFNAADNMMANSINQYEFDKSLLLNILFQDKLILHEAYYFGSENLIRHLNNDKVSVTLFEAASKAGLIIPAYRDEKTSTLEDVYKNMEEIYSGNHSGFNPLLDKHTRNTLFSISEKLSLDNHTFYWPKTNEAGFSLGESYFALLKEQLSKKNFDEGILKDEERKNSIKDHWENTERWRHGFIEQAAENTRKNGNSGIQRHELMKLLQKDIGIPADLDININHILKIKDKAIQKNALVFTKWTTQLHHLNMANYFNASVNLPDYDLSTDFLGDVAYNSHTKTTNVISELKDENDKCLVKLPPIENLLSENPLNLIKIREDYGDAYIYALKKWQNEPNEENLEIVKVALNRYCEKICNWYSTKEPVNVEIQLKKKRQELGKEGLDFILSGASTIIPVAGIVVAAGKLGYAFYKFFKNSQDNTKETSIEINLI
;
A
#
# COMPACT_ATOMS: atom_id res chain seq x y z
N MET A 1 12.07 20.25 7.48
CA MET A 1 12.26 18.79 7.50
C MET A 1 11.04 18.17 6.82
N LYS A 2 11.22 17.35 5.77
CA LYS A 2 10.09 16.64 5.13
C LYS A 2 9.84 15.35 5.92
N ASN A 3 8.61 15.11 6.36
CA ASN A 3 8.30 14.06 7.33
C ASN A 3 8.38 12.64 6.74
N GLN A 4 8.71 11.68 7.61
CA GLN A 4 9.16 10.31 7.35
C GLN A 4 8.02 9.28 7.51
N PHE A 5 6.82 9.64 7.10
CA PHE A 5 5.64 8.79 7.26
C PHE A 5 5.41 7.87 6.06
N ILE A 6 4.88 6.69 6.33
CA ILE A 6 4.37 5.76 5.32
C ILE A 6 2.85 5.74 5.40
N LEU A 7 2.17 5.96 4.27
CA LEU A 7 0.74 5.74 4.20
C LEU A 7 0.44 4.23 4.24
N PHE A 8 -0.23 3.77 5.29
CA PHE A 8 -0.63 2.37 5.42
C PHE A 8 -1.95 2.08 4.67
N ASN A 9 -1.85 2.04 3.35
CA ASN A 9 -2.97 1.83 2.45
C ASN A 9 -3.47 0.37 2.37
N ALA A 10 -2.76 -0.60 2.95
CA ALA A 10 -3.26 -1.97 3.10
C ALA A 10 -4.59 -2.02 3.88
N ALA A 11 -4.86 -1.00 4.70
CA ALA A 11 -6.12 -0.84 5.40
C ALA A 11 -7.26 -0.29 4.54
N ASP A 12 -7.04 0.12 3.29
CA ASP A 12 -8.13 0.57 2.43
C ASP A 12 -9.04 -0.60 2.02
N ASN A 13 -10.34 -0.50 2.28
CA ASN A 13 -11.29 -1.57 1.95
C ASN A 13 -11.41 -1.84 0.44
N MET A 14 -11.05 -0.86 -0.41
CA MET A 14 -10.96 -1.09 -1.86
C MET A 14 -9.85 -2.07 -2.25
N MET A 15 -8.95 -2.40 -1.32
CA MET A 15 -7.86 -3.36 -1.48
C MET A 15 -8.19 -4.75 -0.94
N ALA A 16 -9.33 -4.93 -0.24
CA ALA A 16 -9.63 -6.13 0.54
C ALA A 16 -9.66 -7.44 -0.27
N ASN A 17 -9.78 -7.37 -1.61
CA ASN A 17 -9.71 -8.54 -2.50
C ASN A 17 -8.40 -8.68 -3.25
N SER A 18 -7.55 -7.65 -3.29
CA SER A 18 -6.20 -7.73 -3.83
C SER A 18 -5.19 -8.19 -2.78
N ILE A 19 -5.49 -7.96 -1.50
CA ILE A 19 -4.72 -8.46 -0.36
C ILE A 19 -5.63 -9.20 0.61
N ASN A 20 -5.31 -10.47 0.85
CA ASN A 20 -5.97 -11.26 1.88
C ASN A 20 -5.46 -10.86 3.29
N GLN A 21 -6.06 -11.44 4.33
CA GLN A 21 -5.65 -11.17 5.71
C GLN A 21 -4.16 -11.43 5.97
N TYR A 22 -3.59 -12.49 5.39
CA TYR A 22 -2.18 -12.81 5.55
C TYR A 22 -1.27 -11.73 4.95
N GLU A 23 -1.57 -11.24 3.75
CA GLU A 23 -0.82 -10.14 3.13
C GLU A 23 -1.00 -8.82 3.87
N PHE A 24 -2.18 -8.58 4.45
CA PHE A 24 -2.39 -7.43 5.36
C PHE A 24 -1.49 -7.53 6.60
N ASP A 25 -1.51 -8.67 7.31
CA ASP A 25 -0.74 -8.88 8.53
C ASP A 25 0.77 -8.81 8.25
N LYS A 26 1.21 -9.41 7.15
CA LYS A 26 2.60 -9.34 6.67
C LYS A 26 3.01 -7.90 6.35
N SER A 27 2.16 -7.16 5.64
CA SER A 27 2.41 -5.76 5.31
C SER A 27 2.52 -4.92 6.58
N LEU A 28 1.59 -5.09 7.54
CA LEU A 28 1.64 -4.42 8.84
C LEU A 28 2.93 -4.74 9.58
N LEU A 29 3.28 -6.03 9.72
CA LEU A 29 4.49 -6.50 10.39
C LEU A 29 5.75 -5.85 9.84
N LEU A 30 5.95 -5.92 8.52
CA LEU A 30 7.17 -5.40 7.90
C LEU A 30 7.24 -3.87 8.00
N ASN A 31 6.10 -3.19 7.87
CA ASN A 31 6.04 -1.75 8.05
C ASN A 31 6.36 -1.35 9.50
N ILE A 32 5.81 -2.06 10.49
CA ILE A 32 6.13 -1.83 11.89
C ILE A 32 7.60 -2.10 12.18
N LEU A 33 8.21 -3.17 11.66
CA LEU A 33 9.61 -3.49 11.97
C LEU A 33 10.61 -2.56 11.29
N PHE A 34 10.34 -2.08 10.07
CA PHE A 34 11.35 -1.44 9.23
C PHE A 34 11.07 0.01 8.84
N GLN A 35 9.87 0.53 9.08
CA GLN A 35 9.56 1.93 8.77
C GLN A 35 9.54 2.77 10.03
N ASP A 36 9.83 4.07 9.95
CA ASP A 36 9.84 4.95 11.13
C ASP A 36 8.47 5.03 11.78
N LYS A 37 7.48 5.52 11.02
CA LYS A 37 6.09 5.67 11.46
C LYS A 37 5.13 5.45 10.29
N LEU A 38 3.99 4.86 10.59
CA LEU A 38 2.87 4.72 9.67
C LEU A 38 1.86 5.82 9.95
N ILE A 39 1.30 6.39 8.89
CA ILE A 39 0.09 7.18 8.97
C ILE A 39 -1.08 6.37 8.44
N LEU A 40 -2.19 6.45 9.17
CA LEU A 40 -3.42 5.78 8.81
C LEU A 40 -4.55 6.79 8.68
N HIS A 41 -5.17 6.83 7.50
CA HIS A 41 -6.32 7.68 7.23
C HIS A 41 -7.49 7.32 8.15
N GLU A 42 -8.11 8.33 8.78
CA GLU A 42 -9.16 8.15 9.79
C GLU A 42 -10.30 7.20 9.37
N ALA A 43 -10.78 7.29 8.13
CA ALA A 43 -11.84 6.40 7.64
C ALA A 43 -11.46 4.91 7.58
N TYR A 44 -10.16 4.58 7.47
CA TYR A 44 -9.73 3.18 7.38
C TYR A 44 -9.87 2.46 8.72
N TYR A 45 -9.85 3.16 9.85
CA TYR A 45 -10.10 2.56 11.16
C TYR A 45 -11.45 1.86 11.25
N PHE A 46 -12.46 2.39 10.55
CA PHE A 46 -13.83 1.89 10.64
C PHE A 46 -14.35 1.22 9.37
N GLY A 47 -13.75 1.51 8.22
CA GLY A 47 -14.14 0.92 6.93
C GLY A 47 -13.36 -0.34 6.54
N SER A 48 -12.19 -0.57 7.14
CA SER A 48 -11.26 -1.64 6.72
C SER A 48 -11.66 -3.02 7.22
N GLU A 49 -12.02 -3.92 6.30
CA GLU A 49 -12.31 -5.31 6.63
C GLU A 49 -11.10 -6.03 7.24
N ASN A 50 -9.90 -5.88 6.66
CA ASN A 50 -8.69 -6.57 7.11
C ASN A 50 -8.20 -6.06 8.48
N LEU A 51 -8.33 -4.75 8.75
CA LEU A 51 -7.99 -4.20 10.07
C LEU A 51 -8.95 -4.69 11.15
N ILE A 52 -10.25 -4.69 10.87
CA ILE A 52 -11.26 -5.17 11.82
C ILE A 52 -11.05 -6.65 12.14
N ARG A 53 -10.78 -7.47 11.11
CA ARG A 53 -10.44 -8.89 11.29
C ARG A 53 -9.14 -9.08 12.08
N HIS A 54 -8.13 -8.24 11.84
CA HIS A 54 -6.89 -8.26 12.62
C HIS A 54 -7.16 -7.98 14.10
N LEU A 55 -7.98 -6.96 14.39
CA LEU A 55 -8.35 -6.55 15.75
C LEU A 55 -9.22 -7.59 16.48
N ASN A 56 -10.06 -8.31 15.74
CA ASN A 56 -10.94 -9.36 16.28
C ASN A 56 -10.26 -10.74 16.33
N ASN A 57 -8.93 -10.81 16.32
CA ASN A 57 -8.22 -12.07 16.40
C ASN A 57 -8.20 -12.59 17.84
N ASP A 58 -9.19 -13.42 18.19
CA ASP A 58 -9.37 -14.03 19.52
C ASP A 58 -8.18 -14.90 20.01
N LYS A 59 -7.21 -15.19 19.14
CA LYS A 59 -6.04 -16.01 19.49
C LYS A 59 -4.97 -15.23 20.26
N VAL A 60 -5.03 -13.90 20.27
CA VAL A 60 -4.04 -13.04 20.93
C VAL A 60 -4.74 -12.08 21.87
N SER A 61 -4.10 -11.76 22.99
CA SER A 61 -4.65 -10.79 23.96
C SER A 61 -4.45 -9.33 23.53
N VAL A 62 -3.44 -9.08 22.68
CA VAL A 62 -3.13 -7.78 22.09
C VAL A 62 -2.65 -8.04 20.68
N THR A 63 -3.22 -7.34 19.71
CA THR A 63 -2.85 -7.46 18.30
C THR A 63 -1.63 -6.60 17.96
N LEU A 64 -0.99 -6.85 16.82
CA LEU A 64 0.16 -6.05 16.38
C LEU A 64 -0.21 -4.59 16.14
N PHE A 65 -1.40 -4.37 15.56
CA PHE A 65 -1.92 -3.03 15.37
C PHE A 65 -2.07 -2.26 16.70
N GLU A 66 -2.66 -2.89 17.71
CA GLU A 66 -2.82 -2.29 19.03
C GLU A 66 -1.48 -1.97 19.69
N ALA A 67 -0.55 -2.93 19.71
CA ALA A 67 0.76 -2.78 20.31
C ALA A 67 1.55 -1.65 19.64
N ALA A 68 1.59 -1.65 18.30
CA ALA A 68 2.26 -0.62 17.52
C ALA A 68 1.64 0.77 17.68
N SER A 69 0.31 0.84 17.73
CA SER A 69 -0.38 2.12 17.95
C SER A 69 -0.08 2.68 19.34
N LYS A 70 -0.12 1.85 20.38
CA LYS A 70 0.23 2.27 21.75
C LYS A 70 1.69 2.72 21.89
N ALA A 71 2.58 2.21 21.05
CA ALA A 71 3.98 2.63 20.96
C ALA A 71 4.20 3.88 20.07
N GLY A 72 3.14 4.51 19.54
CA GLY A 72 3.27 5.71 18.70
C GLY A 72 3.86 5.46 17.31
N LEU A 73 3.83 4.21 16.83
CA LEU A 73 4.31 3.82 15.49
C LEU A 73 3.23 3.95 14.42
N ILE A 74 1.96 3.93 14.81
CA ILE A 74 0.81 4.16 13.92
C ILE A 74 0.14 5.47 14.34
N ILE A 75 0.11 6.44 13.43
CA ILE A 75 -0.36 7.79 13.67
C ILE A 75 -1.69 7.99 12.90
N PRO A 76 -2.79 8.33 13.56
CA PRO A 76 -4.02 8.69 12.87
C PRO A 76 -3.85 9.99 12.09
N ALA A 77 -4.37 10.00 10.87
CA ALA A 77 -4.44 11.18 10.01
C ALA A 77 -5.88 11.71 10.00
N TYR A 78 -6.16 12.76 10.78
CA TYR A 78 -7.47 13.39 10.91
C TYR A 78 -7.68 14.52 9.92
N ARG A 79 -8.88 14.61 9.36
CA ARG A 79 -9.23 15.70 8.44
C ARG A 79 -9.51 17.01 9.16
N ASP A 80 -10.15 16.96 10.32
CA ASP A 80 -10.49 18.14 11.12
C ASP A 80 -9.43 18.37 12.20
N GLU A 81 -8.87 19.59 12.26
CA GLU A 81 -7.89 20.04 13.26
C GLU A 81 -8.47 20.05 14.69
N LYS A 82 -9.79 20.04 14.84
CA LYS A 82 -10.48 19.95 16.14
C LYS A 82 -10.66 18.51 16.63
N THR A 83 -10.49 17.54 15.75
CA THR A 83 -10.62 16.12 16.10
C THR A 83 -9.42 15.68 16.91
N SER A 84 -9.67 15.18 18.10
CA SER A 84 -8.61 14.76 19.03
C SER A 84 -8.53 13.25 19.17
N THR A 85 -9.63 12.52 18.93
CA THR A 85 -9.74 11.08 19.15
C THR A 85 -10.43 10.37 17.98
N LEU A 86 -10.33 9.03 17.92
CA LEU A 86 -11.12 8.23 16.98
C LEU A 86 -12.61 8.22 17.34
N GLU A 87 -12.97 8.47 18.60
CA GLU A 87 -14.38 8.62 19.00
C GLU A 87 -15.01 9.86 18.36
N ASP A 88 -14.28 10.98 18.31
CA ASP A 88 -14.71 12.20 17.61
C ASP A 88 -14.92 11.92 16.12
N VAL A 89 -13.99 11.20 15.47
CA VAL A 89 -14.13 10.79 14.06
C VAL A 89 -15.39 9.96 13.87
N TYR A 90 -15.62 8.97 14.74
CA TYR A 90 -16.77 8.08 14.64
C TYR A 90 -18.09 8.85 14.71
N LYS A 91 -18.23 9.77 15.67
CA LYS A 91 -19.41 10.62 15.82
C LYS A 91 -19.61 11.53 14.60
N ASN A 92 -18.55 12.17 14.12
CA ASN A 92 -18.60 13.01 12.92
C ASN A 92 -19.03 12.21 11.69
N MET A 93 -18.53 10.98 11.55
CA MET A 93 -18.96 10.08 10.47
C MET A 93 -20.44 9.70 10.62
N GLU A 94 -20.91 9.35 11.82
CA GLU A 94 -22.33 9.08 12.07
C GLU A 94 -23.23 10.26 11.67
N GLU A 95 -22.84 11.48 12.01
CA GLU A 95 -23.57 12.70 11.64
C GLU A 95 -23.59 12.91 10.12
N ILE A 96 -22.44 12.78 9.45
CA ILE A 96 -22.31 12.93 7.98
C ILE A 96 -23.19 11.91 7.25
N TYR A 97 -23.25 10.67 7.74
CA TYR A 97 -24.07 9.63 7.15
C TYR A 97 -25.50 9.59 7.69
N SER A 98 -25.96 10.64 8.40
CA SER A 98 -27.33 10.76 8.94
C SER A 98 -27.74 9.58 9.83
N GLY A 99 -26.80 9.04 10.60
CA GLY A 99 -26.99 7.84 11.43
C GLY A 99 -27.07 6.53 10.64
N ASN A 100 -26.95 6.58 9.31
CA ASN A 100 -26.91 5.39 8.48
C ASN A 100 -25.49 4.84 8.48
N HIS A 101 -25.28 3.67 9.10
CA HIS A 101 -23.95 3.07 9.26
C HIS A 101 -23.34 2.53 7.94
N SER A 102 -23.82 2.97 6.78
CA SER A 102 -23.34 2.49 5.46
C SER A 102 -21.86 2.82 5.23
N GLY A 103 -21.36 3.91 5.82
CA GLY A 103 -19.93 4.27 5.80
C GLY A 103 -19.04 3.41 6.71
N PHE A 104 -19.62 2.59 7.59
CA PHE A 104 -18.89 1.68 8.47
C PHE A 104 -18.87 0.27 7.92
N ASN A 105 -17.77 -0.45 8.17
CA ASN A 105 -17.72 -1.85 7.81
C ASN A 105 -18.75 -2.65 8.66
N PRO A 106 -19.56 -3.54 8.06
CA PRO A 106 -20.53 -4.35 8.80
C PRO A 106 -19.92 -5.25 9.88
N LEU A 107 -18.62 -5.55 9.80
CA LEU A 107 -17.90 -6.33 10.81
C LEU A 107 -17.49 -5.50 12.03
N LEU A 108 -17.65 -4.17 12.00
CA LEU A 108 -17.28 -3.29 13.11
C LEU A 108 -18.26 -3.47 14.28
N ASP A 109 -17.88 -4.30 15.24
CA ASP A 109 -18.67 -4.50 16.45
C ASP A 109 -18.28 -3.51 17.56
N LYS A 110 -19.02 -3.59 18.68
CA LYS A 110 -18.81 -2.75 19.86
C LYS A 110 -17.42 -2.97 20.49
N HIS A 111 -16.91 -4.20 20.48
CA HIS A 111 -15.62 -4.53 21.06
C HIS A 111 -14.49 -3.90 20.24
N THR A 112 -14.45 -4.15 18.93
CA THR A 112 -13.46 -3.56 18.01
C THR A 112 -13.45 -2.03 18.11
N ARG A 113 -14.63 -1.42 18.10
CA ARG A 113 -14.77 0.04 18.21
C ARG A 113 -14.20 0.57 19.53
N ASN A 114 -14.50 -0.08 20.66
CA ASN A 114 -13.96 0.33 21.96
C ASN A 114 -12.44 0.18 22.02
N THR A 115 -11.88 -0.86 21.40
CA THR A 115 -10.43 -1.05 21.26
C THR A 115 -9.82 0.13 20.49
N LEU A 116 -10.41 0.53 19.37
CA LEU A 116 -9.95 1.68 18.58
C LEU A 116 -9.99 2.99 19.39
N PHE A 117 -11.07 3.23 20.15
CA PHE A 117 -11.18 4.42 20.98
C PHE A 117 -10.09 4.47 22.05
N SER A 118 -9.86 3.35 22.74
CA SER A 118 -8.78 3.22 23.74
C SER A 118 -7.38 3.47 23.17
N ILE A 119 -7.10 3.00 21.95
CA ILE A 119 -5.85 3.30 21.25
C ILE A 119 -5.70 4.81 21.04
N SER A 120 -6.75 5.47 20.55
CA SER A 120 -6.69 6.89 20.22
C SER A 120 -6.47 7.78 21.44
N GLU A 121 -7.15 7.51 22.56
CA GLU A 121 -6.95 8.29 23.80
C GLU A 121 -5.48 8.33 24.23
N LYS A 122 -4.78 7.20 24.10
CA LYS A 122 -3.36 7.13 24.43
C LYS A 122 -2.50 7.94 23.49
N LEU A 123 -2.76 7.88 22.19
CA LEU A 123 -2.04 8.64 21.16
C LEU A 123 -2.24 10.16 21.31
N SER A 124 -3.45 10.60 21.66
CA SER A 124 -3.75 12.03 21.88
C SER A 124 -2.94 12.61 23.03
N LEU A 125 -2.75 11.85 24.12
CA LEU A 125 -1.94 12.28 25.28
C LEU A 125 -0.46 12.49 24.91
N ASP A 126 0.04 11.74 23.94
CA ASP A 126 1.45 11.76 23.52
C ASP A 126 1.70 12.73 22.33
N ASN A 127 0.70 13.57 21.97
CA ASN A 127 0.73 14.46 20.80
C ASN A 127 1.06 13.73 19.48
N HIS A 128 0.58 12.50 19.33
CA HIS A 128 0.82 11.65 18.18
C HIS A 128 -0.36 11.69 17.20
N THR A 129 -0.59 12.87 16.62
CA THR A 129 -1.66 13.10 15.64
C THR A 129 -1.13 13.79 14.39
N PHE A 130 -1.59 13.34 13.23
CA PHE A 130 -1.36 14.02 11.95
C PHE A 130 -2.67 14.66 11.49
N TYR A 131 -2.63 15.93 11.09
CA TYR A 131 -3.77 16.60 10.47
C TYR A 131 -3.55 16.75 8.97
N TRP A 132 -4.62 16.55 8.21
CA TRP A 132 -4.56 16.71 6.77
C TRP A 132 -4.19 18.16 6.44
N PRO A 133 -3.27 18.38 5.48
CA PRO A 133 -3.11 19.70 4.91
C PRO A 133 -4.43 20.16 4.29
N LYS A 134 -4.73 21.46 4.34
CA LYS A 134 -5.91 22.01 3.63
C LYS A 134 -5.71 21.99 2.12
N THR A 135 -4.47 22.18 1.68
CA THR A 135 -4.03 22.13 0.29
C THR A 135 -2.64 21.52 0.19
N ASN A 136 -2.28 21.00 -0.99
CA ASN A 136 -0.90 20.60 -1.29
C ASN A 136 0.00 21.83 -1.56
N GLU A 137 1.28 21.59 -1.89
CA GLU A 137 2.26 22.64 -2.22
C GLU A 137 1.82 23.56 -3.39
N ALA A 138 0.96 23.06 -4.28
CA ALA A 138 0.43 23.79 -5.44
C ALA A 138 -0.93 24.47 -5.16
N GLY A 139 -1.43 24.43 -3.91
CA GLY A 139 -2.70 25.07 -3.53
C GLY A 139 -3.96 24.27 -3.87
N PHE A 140 -3.84 23.02 -4.32
CA PHE A 140 -4.99 22.16 -4.63
C PHE A 140 -5.45 21.37 -3.40
N SER A 141 -6.77 21.19 -3.26
CA SER A 141 -7.35 20.22 -2.33
C SER A 141 -7.05 18.77 -2.76
N LEU A 142 -7.25 17.80 -1.85
CA LEU A 142 -7.04 16.38 -2.12
C LEU A 142 -7.85 15.89 -3.34
N GLY A 143 -9.10 16.34 -3.46
CA GLY A 143 -10.00 15.96 -4.56
C GLY A 143 -9.58 16.57 -5.89
N GLU A 144 -9.08 17.80 -5.90
CA GLU A 144 -8.59 18.48 -7.12
C GLU A 144 -7.29 17.86 -7.61
N SER A 145 -6.34 17.58 -6.72
CA SER A 145 -5.08 16.93 -7.10
C SER A 145 -5.32 15.49 -7.57
N TYR A 146 -6.28 14.77 -6.97
CA TYR A 146 -6.67 13.45 -7.44
C TYR A 146 -7.30 13.49 -8.83
N PHE A 147 -8.18 14.46 -9.09
CA PHE A 147 -8.78 14.65 -10.41
C PHE A 147 -7.72 14.94 -11.48
N ALA A 148 -6.78 15.86 -11.18
CA ALA A 148 -5.69 16.17 -12.10
C ALA A 148 -4.84 14.93 -12.42
N LEU A 149 -4.49 14.14 -11.40
CA LEU A 149 -3.71 12.91 -11.58
C LEU A 149 -4.48 11.85 -12.40
N LEU A 150 -5.78 11.66 -12.14
CA LEU A 150 -6.63 10.77 -12.93
C LEU A 150 -6.67 11.19 -14.41
N LYS A 151 -6.85 12.49 -14.68
CA LYS A 151 -6.86 13.03 -16.05
C LYS A 151 -5.51 12.82 -16.75
N GLU A 152 -4.42 13.13 -16.05
CA GLU A 152 -3.07 12.98 -16.59
C GLU A 152 -2.74 11.52 -16.94
N GLN A 153 -3.11 10.59 -16.05
CA GLN A 153 -2.70 9.19 -16.21
C GLN A 153 -3.70 8.37 -17.01
N LEU A 154 -5.01 8.56 -16.82
CA LEU A 154 -6.04 7.69 -17.40
C LEU A 154 -6.75 8.26 -18.63
N SER A 155 -6.82 9.58 -18.82
CA SER A 155 -7.52 10.17 -19.97
C SER A 155 -6.68 10.25 -21.26
N LYS A 156 -5.54 9.56 -21.33
CA LYS A 156 -4.74 9.43 -22.55
C LYS A 156 -5.42 8.45 -23.52
N LYS A 157 -5.30 8.71 -24.82
CA LYS A 157 -5.82 7.80 -25.86
C LYS A 157 -5.14 6.43 -25.76
N ASN A 158 -3.81 6.44 -25.71
CA ASN A 158 -2.99 5.25 -25.54
C ASN A 158 -2.30 5.31 -24.16
N PHE A 159 -2.09 4.17 -23.53
CA PHE A 159 -1.16 4.08 -22.41
C PHE A 159 0.28 4.22 -22.93
N ASP A 160 1.21 4.55 -22.02
CA ASP A 160 2.62 4.72 -22.40
C ASP A 160 3.30 3.35 -22.54
N GLU A 161 3.27 2.80 -23.74
CA GLU A 161 3.85 1.48 -24.06
C GLU A 161 5.36 1.43 -23.81
N GLY A 162 6.05 2.57 -23.90
CA GLY A 162 7.51 2.67 -23.69
C GLY A 162 7.95 2.44 -22.25
N ILE A 163 6.98 2.38 -21.34
CA ILE A 163 7.17 1.99 -19.95
C ILE A 163 7.36 0.48 -19.87
N LEU A 164 6.63 -0.34 -20.63
CA LEU A 164 6.69 -1.80 -20.49
C LEU A 164 7.78 -2.42 -21.39
N LYS A 165 8.52 -3.41 -20.90
CA LYS A 165 9.48 -4.17 -21.72
C LYS A 165 8.96 -5.52 -22.20
N ASP A 166 8.04 -6.11 -21.45
CA ASP A 166 7.46 -7.41 -21.73
C ASP A 166 6.23 -7.28 -22.66
N GLU A 167 6.26 -7.97 -23.80
CA GLU A 167 5.22 -7.88 -24.84
C GLU A 167 3.88 -8.52 -24.40
N GLU A 168 3.93 -9.59 -23.61
CA GLU A 168 2.71 -10.23 -23.08
C GLU A 168 1.97 -9.27 -22.13
N ARG A 169 2.72 -8.64 -21.22
CA ARG A 169 2.25 -7.60 -20.31
C ARG A 169 1.71 -6.39 -21.06
N LYS A 170 2.40 -5.92 -22.12
CA LYS A 170 1.90 -4.85 -22.99
C LYS A 170 0.55 -5.18 -23.59
N ASN A 171 0.40 -6.37 -24.16
CA ASN A 171 -0.86 -6.80 -24.77
C ASN A 171 -1.98 -6.89 -23.73
N SER A 172 -1.71 -7.49 -22.56
CA SER A 172 -2.67 -7.56 -21.46
C SER A 172 -3.16 -6.17 -21.00
N ILE A 173 -2.23 -5.23 -20.79
CA ILE A 173 -2.57 -3.86 -20.38
C ILE A 173 -3.30 -3.12 -21.50
N LYS A 174 -2.91 -3.32 -22.75
CA LYS A 174 -3.59 -2.74 -23.92
C LYS A 174 -5.04 -3.19 -24.01
N ASP A 175 -5.29 -4.49 -23.86
CA ASP A 175 -6.64 -5.05 -23.86
C ASP A 175 -7.49 -4.42 -22.76
N HIS A 176 -6.95 -4.28 -21.54
CA HIS A 176 -7.63 -3.60 -20.45
C HIS A 176 -7.82 -2.10 -20.73
N TRP A 177 -6.85 -1.44 -21.34
CA TRP A 177 -6.89 -0.02 -21.66
C TRP A 177 -8.01 0.32 -22.64
N GLU A 178 -8.13 -0.47 -23.70
CA GLU A 178 -9.18 -0.33 -24.72
C GLU A 178 -10.56 -0.63 -24.13
N ASN A 179 -10.70 -1.74 -23.40
CA ASN A 179 -12.00 -2.12 -22.83
C ASN A 179 -12.48 -1.23 -21.69
N THR A 180 -11.59 -0.44 -21.07
CA THR A 180 -11.93 0.51 -20.00
C THR A 180 -12.08 1.95 -20.49
N GLU A 181 -11.97 2.22 -21.80
CA GLU A 181 -12.00 3.57 -22.39
C GLU A 181 -13.20 4.39 -21.93
N ARG A 182 -14.41 3.80 -21.97
CA ARG A 182 -15.64 4.49 -21.55
C ARG A 182 -15.58 4.98 -20.10
N TRP A 183 -14.95 4.22 -19.21
CA TRP A 183 -14.80 4.57 -17.79
C TRP A 183 -13.70 5.62 -17.59
N ARG A 184 -12.56 5.47 -18.28
CA ARG A 184 -11.44 6.41 -18.20
C ARG A 184 -11.75 7.81 -18.73
N HIS A 185 -12.63 7.92 -19.72
CA HIS A 185 -13.00 9.23 -20.30
C HIS A 185 -14.32 9.75 -19.77
N GLY A 186 -15.38 8.93 -19.80
CA GLY A 186 -16.72 9.37 -19.42
C GLY A 186 -16.89 9.54 -17.91
N PHE A 187 -16.45 8.55 -17.12
CA PHE A 187 -16.78 8.54 -15.70
C PHE A 187 -15.95 9.51 -14.88
N ILE A 188 -14.70 9.77 -15.27
CA ILE A 188 -13.83 10.71 -14.54
C ILE A 188 -14.43 12.13 -14.55
N GLU A 189 -14.90 12.60 -15.71
CA GLU A 189 -15.54 13.93 -15.82
C GLU A 189 -16.90 13.96 -15.11
N GLN A 190 -17.72 12.92 -15.33
CA GLN A 190 -19.05 12.85 -14.71
C GLN A 190 -18.98 12.76 -13.19
N ALA A 191 -18.01 12.04 -12.63
CA ALA A 191 -17.80 11.96 -11.20
C ALA A 191 -17.35 13.31 -10.61
N ALA A 192 -16.53 14.08 -11.33
CA ALA A 192 -16.17 15.43 -10.93
C ALA A 192 -17.37 16.39 -10.98
N GLU A 193 -18.28 16.23 -11.95
CA GLU A 193 -19.54 16.97 -11.99
C GLU A 193 -20.46 16.63 -10.80
N ASN A 194 -20.61 15.34 -10.48
CA ASN A 194 -21.40 14.91 -9.32
C ASN A 194 -20.80 15.42 -7.99
N THR A 195 -19.46 15.37 -7.86
CA THR A 195 -18.74 15.91 -6.70
C THR A 195 -19.05 17.40 -6.50
N ARG A 196 -19.03 18.18 -7.59
CA ARG A 196 -19.38 19.62 -7.57
C ARG A 196 -20.83 19.88 -7.22
N LYS A 197 -21.77 19.07 -7.70
CA LYS A 197 -23.20 19.16 -7.33
C LYS A 197 -23.43 18.97 -5.84
N ASN A 198 -22.56 18.23 -5.16
CA ASN A 198 -22.57 18.02 -3.72
C ASN A 198 -21.78 19.10 -2.94
N GLY A 199 -21.35 20.19 -3.58
CA GLY A 199 -20.64 21.29 -2.95
C GLY A 199 -19.14 21.06 -2.69
N ASN A 200 -18.56 19.99 -3.24
CA ASN A 200 -17.14 19.66 -3.09
C ASN A 200 -16.33 20.02 -4.35
N SER A 201 -15.00 20.18 -4.23
CA SER A 201 -14.10 20.44 -5.35
C SER A 201 -13.37 19.17 -5.83
N GLY A 202 -12.99 19.18 -7.12
CA GLY A 202 -12.30 18.04 -7.75
C GLY A 202 -13.18 16.80 -7.89
N ILE A 203 -12.65 15.64 -7.49
CA ILE A 203 -13.34 14.35 -7.56
C ILE A 203 -13.28 13.59 -6.23
N GLN A 204 -14.44 13.10 -5.77
CA GLN A 204 -14.50 12.11 -4.70
C GLN A 204 -14.46 10.70 -5.29
N ARG A 205 -13.59 9.84 -4.74
CA ARG A 205 -13.43 8.46 -5.22
C ARG A 205 -14.76 7.69 -5.22
N HIS A 206 -15.62 7.91 -4.22
CA HIS A 206 -16.92 7.25 -4.17
C HIS A 206 -17.84 7.62 -5.35
N GLU A 207 -17.76 8.83 -5.91
CA GLU A 207 -18.59 9.22 -7.07
C GLU A 207 -18.16 8.45 -8.32
N LEU A 208 -16.85 8.25 -8.49
CA LEU A 208 -16.32 7.42 -9.57
C LEU A 208 -16.78 5.96 -9.43
N MET A 209 -16.73 5.43 -8.22
CA MET A 209 -17.15 4.06 -7.93
C MET A 209 -18.66 3.85 -8.10
N LYS A 210 -19.51 4.83 -7.74
CA LYS A 210 -20.96 4.79 -7.99
C LYS A 210 -21.31 4.75 -9.48
N LEU A 211 -20.56 5.47 -10.32
CA LEU A 211 -20.75 5.40 -11.78
C LEU A 211 -20.39 4.02 -12.33
N LEU A 212 -19.26 3.46 -11.88
CA LEU A 212 -18.85 2.10 -12.22
C LEU A 212 -19.90 1.07 -11.80
N GLN A 213 -20.38 1.17 -10.55
CA GLN A 213 -21.42 0.33 -9.97
C GLN A 213 -22.69 0.29 -10.83
N LYS A 214 -23.18 1.48 -11.23
CA LYS A 214 -24.36 1.61 -12.08
C LYS A 214 -24.18 0.94 -13.43
N ASP A 215 -23.02 1.13 -14.05
CA ASP A 215 -22.72 0.63 -15.40
C ASP A 215 -22.57 -0.90 -15.44
N ILE A 216 -21.98 -1.49 -14.40
CA ILE A 216 -21.81 -2.94 -14.31
C ILE A 216 -23.00 -3.68 -13.66
N GLY A 217 -24.10 -2.95 -13.40
CA GLY A 217 -25.37 -3.51 -12.95
C GLY A 217 -25.42 -3.91 -11.47
N ILE A 218 -24.58 -3.31 -10.63
CA ILE A 218 -24.66 -3.51 -9.17
C ILE A 218 -25.76 -2.57 -8.62
N PRO A 219 -26.70 -3.06 -7.79
CA PRO A 219 -27.78 -2.25 -7.21
C PRO A 219 -27.26 -1.02 -6.46
N ALA A 220 -27.90 0.15 -6.66
CA ALA A 220 -27.44 1.44 -6.16
C ALA A 220 -27.56 1.62 -4.63
N ASP A 221 -28.33 0.77 -3.96
CA ASP A 221 -28.51 0.70 -2.51
C ASP A 221 -27.35 0.00 -1.79
N LEU A 222 -26.45 -0.64 -2.52
CA LEU A 222 -25.24 -1.24 -1.97
C LEU A 222 -24.07 -0.27 -2.10
N ASP A 223 -23.26 -0.13 -1.06
CA ASP A 223 -21.93 0.46 -1.24
C ASP A 223 -21.06 -0.53 -2.02
N ILE A 224 -20.60 -0.10 -3.21
CA ILE A 224 -19.75 -0.94 -4.05
C ILE A 224 -18.49 -1.33 -3.29
N ASN A 225 -18.24 -2.63 -3.24
CA ASN A 225 -16.99 -3.20 -2.78
C ASN A 225 -16.53 -4.21 -3.84
N ILE A 226 -15.29 -4.68 -3.73
CA ILE A 226 -14.75 -5.61 -4.73
C ILE A 226 -15.53 -6.94 -4.74
N ASN A 227 -16.13 -7.36 -3.62
CA ASN A 227 -16.95 -8.57 -3.56
C ASN A 227 -18.20 -8.48 -4.45
N HIS A 228 -18.76 -7.28 -4.64
CA HIS A 228 -19.85 -7.06 -5.59
C HIS A 228 -19.36 -7.22 -7.04
N ILE A 229 -18.16 -6.72 -7.37
CA ILE A 229 -17.54 -6.89 -8.69
C ILE A 229 -17.23 -8.37 -8.98
N LEU A 230 -16.76 -9.13 -7.99
CA LEU A 230 -16.47 -10.57 -8.10
C LEU A 230 -17.71 -11.44 -8.36
N LYS A 231 -18.92 -10.92 -8.11
CA LYS A 231 -20.19 -11.63 -8.38
C LYS A 231 -20.74 -11.37 -9.78
N ILE A 232 -20.11 -10.51 -10.57
CA ILE A 232 -20.51 -10.23 -11.96
C ILE A 232 -20.35 -11.50 -12.81
N LYS A 233 -21.41 -11.85 -13.54
CA LYS A 233 -21.45 -13.06 -14.38
C LYS A 233 -20.55 -12.94 -15.62
N ASP A 234 -20.55 -11.77 -16.25
CA ASP A 234 -19.68 -11.49 -17.39
C ASP A 234 -18.23 -11.35 -16.93
N LYS A 235 -17.39 -12.32 -17.29
CA LYS A 235 -15.99 -12.37 -16.87
C LYS A 235 -15.11 -11.29 -17.50
N ALA A 236 -15.45 -10.81 -18.69
CA ALA A 236 -14.72 -9.73 -19.33
C ALA A 236 -15.00 -8.40 -18.61
N ILE A 237 -16.28 -8.09 -18.36
CA ILE A 237 -16.67 -6.89 -17.59
C ILE A 237 -16.09 -6.95 -16.18
N GLN A 238 -16.20 -8.11 -15.51
CA GLN A 238 -15.63 -8.33 -14.19
C GLN A 238 -14.12 -8.02 -14.17
N LYS A 239 -13.33 -8.64 -15.06
CA LYS A 239 -11.88 -8.46 -15.10
C LYS A 239 -11.51 -7.00 -15.33
N ASN A 240 -12.16 -6.34 -16.29
CA ASN A 240 -11.93 -4.92 -16.57
C ASN A 240 -12.30 -4.03 -15.38
N ALA A 241 -13.43 -4.27 -14.72
CA ALA A 241 -13.87 -3.48 -13.57
C ALA A 241 -12.91 -3.61 -12.38
N LEU A 242 -12.37 -4.81 -12.14
CA LEU A 242 -11.33 -5.04 -11.15
C LEU A 242 -10.06 -4.24 -11.47
N VAL A 243 -9.56 -4.33 -12.70
CA VAL A 243 -8.37 -3.60 -13.14
C VAL A 243 -8.56 -2.08 -13.04
N PHE A 244 -9.70 -1.55 -13.51
CA PHE A 244 -10.00 -0.12 -13.40
C PHE A 244 -10.12 0.36 -11.94
N THR A 245 -10.76 -0.44 -11.08
CA THR A 245 -10.86 -0.13 -9.64
C THR A 245 -9.48 -0.13 -8.99
N LYS A 246 -8.62 -1.10 -9.34
CA LYS A 246 -7.24 -1.17 -8.86
C LYS A 246 -6.44 0.06 -9.29
N TRP A 247 -6.47 0.40 -10.58
CA TRP A 247 -5.80 1.56 -11.14
C TRP A 247 -6.19 2.88 -10.46
N THR A 248 -7.49 3.12 -10.31
CA THR A 248 -8.00 4.33 -9.67
C THR A 248 -7.67 4.37 -8.17
N THR A 249 -7.64 3.21 -7.50
CA THR A 249 -7.24 3.08 -6.09
C THR A 249 -5.75 3.34 -5.89
N GLN A 250 -4.88 2.81 -6.73
CA GLN A 250 -3.43 3.08 -6.68
C GLN A 250 -3.14 4.58 -6.89
N LEU A 251 -3.79 5.21 -7.86
CA LEU A 251 -3.67 6.67 -8.07
C LEU A 251 -4.20 7.47 -6.86
N HIS A 252 -5.24 6.98 -6.19
CA HIS A 252 -5.74 7.61 -4.98
C HIS A 252 -4.71 7.55 -3.84
N HIS A 253 -4.07 6.39 -3.63
CA HIS A 253 -3.04 6.22 -2.61
C HIS A 253 -1.80 7.06 -2.91
N LEU A 254 -1.37 7.11 -4.18
CA LEU A 254 -0.28 7.97 -4.63
C LEU A 254 -0.59 9.45 -4.36
N ASN A 255 -1.78 9.91 -4.75
CA ASN A 255 -2.22 11.27 -4.49
C ASN A 255 -2.27 11.58 -2.99
N MET A 256 -2.83 10.67 -2.18
CA MET A 256 -2.94 10.84 -0.74
C MET A 256 -1.57 10.88 -0.06
N ALA A 257 -0.64 10.00 -0.43
CA ALA A 257 0.71 10.02 0.11
C ALA A 257 1.42 11.34 -0.23
N ASN A 258 1.35 11.79 -1.48
CA ASN A 258 1.88 13.09 -1.88
C ASN A 258 1.23 14.24 -1.10
N TYR A 259 -0.09 14.20 -0.94
CA TYR A 259 -0.86 15.20 -0.20
C TYR A 259 -0.46 15.26 1.27
N PHE A 260 -0.19 14.11 1.90
CA PHE A 260 0.28 14.01 3.29
C PHE A 260 1.79 14.23 3.44
N ASN A 261 2.52 14.48 2.35
CA ASN A 261 3.99 14.45 2.32
C ASN A 261 4.55 13.17 2.97
N ALA A 262 3.82 12.07 2.76
CA ALA A 262 4.18 10.73 3.15
C ALA A 262 4.64 9.96 1.92
N SER A 263 5.02 8.72 2.12
CA SER A 263 5.38 7.84 1.01
C SER A 263 4.39 6.66 0.96
N VAL A 264 4.13 6.15 -0.24
CA VAL A 264 3.00 5.27 -0.52
C VAL A 264 3.43 3.81 -0.45
N ASN A 265 2.80 2.99 0.39
CA ASN A 265 2.94 1.54 0.25
C ASN A 265 2.02 1.04 -0.90
N LEU A 266 2.35 -0.03 -1.62
CA LEU A 266 1.47 -0.65 -2.64
C LEU A 266 1.52 -2.18 -2.44
N PRO A 267 0.86 -2.69 -1.40
CA PRO A 267 0.98 -4.09 -0.99
C PRO A 267 0.32 -5.06 -1.99
N ASP A 268 -0.53 -4.57 -2.89
CA ASP A 268 -1.22 -5.36 -3.90
C ASP A 268 -0.62 -5.25 -5.30
N TYR A 269 0.58 -4.66 -5.41
CA TYR A 269 1.21 -4.44 -6.69
C TYR A 269 1.41 -5.78 -7.42
N ASP A 270 0.77 -5.90 -8.57
CA ASP A 270 0.83 -7.05 -9.46
C ASP A 270 1.37 -6.60 -10.81
N LEU A 271 2.59 -7.05 -11.06
CA LEU A 271 3.29 -6.99 -12.32
C LEU A 271 2.42 -7.17 -13.57
N SER A 272 1.54 -8.17 -13.58
CA SER A 272 0.83 -8.56 -14.80
C SER A 272 -0.31 -7.60 -15.19
N THR A 273 -0.82 -6.83 -14.23
CA THR A 273 -2.02 -6.00 -14.39
C THR A 273 -1.79 -4.53 -14.06
N ASP A 274 -0.72 -4.21 -13.34
CA ASP A 274 -0.38 -2.85 -12.96
C ASP A 274 0.58 -2.24 -13.96
N PHE A 275 0.39 -0.95 -14.21
CA PHE A 275 1.34 -0.12 -14.94
C PHE A 275 1.40 1.29 -14.34
N LEU A 276 0.39 1.69 -13.57
CA LEU A 276 0.29 3.03 -12.98
C LEU A 276 1.22 3.26 -11.81
N GLY A 277 1.60 2.22 -11.06
CA GLY A 277 2.76 2.32 -10.19
C GLY A 277 3.95 2.81 -11.01
N ASP A 278 4.28 2.10 -12.08
CA ASP A 278 5.40 2.40 -12.98
C ASP A 278 5.28 3.81 -13.60
N VAL A 279 4.09 4.22 -14.05
CA VAL A 279 3.87 5.55 -14.67
C VAL A 279 3.89 6.68 -13.66
N ALA A 280 3.31 6.51 -12.47
CA ALA A 280 3.33 7.54 -11.44
C ALA A 280 4.75 7.78 -10.91
N TYR A 281 5.57 6.73 -10.86
CA TYR A 281 7.01 6.84 -10.59
C TYR A 281 7.77 7.55 -11.73
N ASN A 282 7.43 7.31 -13.00
CA ASN A 282 8.08 7.91 -14.18
C ASN A 282 7.60 9.34 -14.53
N SER A 283 6.37 9.73 -14.21
CA SER A 283 5.79 11.03 -14.65
C SER A 283 6.38 12.24 -13.92
N HIS A 284 6.94 12.04 -12.72
CA HIS A 284 7.62 13.08 -11.96
C HIS A 284 9.04 13.38 -12.46
N THR A 285 9.51 12.67 -13.51
CA THR A 285 10.90 12.75 -14.02
C THR A 285 11.03 13.51 -15.34
N LYS A 286 9.95 14.11 -15.88
CA LYS A 286 10.00 14.82 -17.18
C LYS A 286 10.83 16.11 -17.18
N THR A 287 11.44 16.46 -16.05
CA THR A 287 12.47 17.49 -15.92
C THR A 287 13.70 16.88 -15.28
N THR A 288 14.53 16.12 -16.01
CA THR A 288 15.96 16.40 -16.27
C THR A 288 16.54 15.37 -17.26
N ASN A 289 17.28 15.82 -18.27
CA ASN A 289 18.05 14.98 -19.21
C ASN A 289 19.43 14.57 -18.63
N VAL A 290 19.50 14.08 -17.40
CA VAL A 290 20.80 13.70 -16.81
C VAL A 290 20.65 12.40 -16.02
N ILE A 291 21.61 11.50 -16.20
CA ILE A 291 21.83 10.22 -15.51
C ILE A 291 20.99 9.03 -16.01
N SER A 292 21.20 8.67 -17.28
CA SER A 292 21.35 7.25 -17.63
C SER A 292 22.79 6.86 -17.32
N GLU A 293 23.04 5.94 -16.37
CA GLU A 293 24.28 5.14 -16.18
C GLU A 293 24.55 4.67 -14.73
N LEU A 294 23.55 4.54 -13.85
CA LEU A 294 23.73 3.78 -12.60
C LEU A 294 23.14 2.38 -12.75
N LYS A 295 23.87 1.50 -13.41
CA LYS A 295 23.70 0.05 -13.25
C LYS A 295 24.17 -0.35 -11.85
N ASP A 296 23.40 -0.06 -10.80
CA ASP A 296 23.87 -0.22 -9.42
C ASP A 296 23.36 -1.50 -8.73
N GLU A 297 24.16 -2.56 -8.83
CA GLU A 297 24.14 -3.67 -7.85
C GLU A 297 24.39 -3.15 -6.42
N ASN A 298 24.98 -1.96 -6.29
CA ASN A 298 25.26 -1.25 -5.04
C ASN A 298 24.00 -0.85 -4.26
N ASP A 299 22.81 -0.84 -4.83
CA ASP A 299 21.58 -0.50 -4.08
C ASP A 299 20.93 -1.73 -3.41
N LYS A 300 21.53 -2.91 -3.54
CA LYS A 300 21.02 -4.15 -2.93
C LYS A 300 21.72 -4.46 -1.62
N CYS A 301 20.97 -5.00 -0.67
CA CYS A 301 21.44 -5.44 0.63
C CYS A 301 20.84 -6.81 0.92
N LEU A 302 21.67 -7.84 1.05
CA LEU A 302 21.22 -9.15 1.48
C LEU A 302 21.25 -9.21 3.01
N VAL A 303 20.10 -9.47 3.63
CA VAL A 303 19.99 -9.62 5.09
C VAL A 303 19.41 -10.98 5.43
N LYS A 304 19.61 -11.41 6.68
CA LYS A 304 18.96 -12.61 7.22
C LYS A 304 17.80 -12.22 8.11
N LEU A 305 16.64 -12.84 7.92
CA LEU A 305 15.48 -12.66 8.78
C LEU A 305 14.90 -14.03 9.17
N PRO A 306 14.22 -14.14 10.33
CA PRO A 306 13.37 -15.29 10.58
C PRO A 306 12.30 -15.40 9.47
N PRO A 307 11.82 -16.61 9.16
CA PRO A 307 10.64 -16.78 8.29
C PRO A 307 9.49 -15.87 8.73
N ILE A 308 8.77 -15.30 7.77
CA ILE A 308 7.65 -14.36 8.04
C ILE A 308 6.60 -15.02 8.93
N GLU A 309 6.36 -16.31 8.73
CA GLU A 309 5.41 -17.11 9.50
C GLU A 309 5.79 -17.18 10.97
N ASN A 310 7.09 -17.21 11.29
CA ASN A 310 7.57 -17.19 12.67
C ASN A 310 7.35 -15.81 13.29
N LEU A 311 7.65 -14.73 12.56
CA LEU A 311 7.43 -13.37 13.02
C LEU A 311 5.94 -13.06 13.22
N LEU A 312 5.07 -13.54 12.33
CA LEU A 312 3.61 -13.38 12.45
C LEU A 312 3.01 -14.18 13.62
N SER A 313 3.68 -15.23 14.06
CA SER A 313 3.26 -16.05 15.20
C SER A 313 3.80 -15.54 16.54
N GLU A 314 4.68 -14.54 16.55
CA GLU A 314 5.27 -13.98 17.76
C GLU A 314 4.28 -13.11 18.54
N ASN A 315 4.50 -12.98 19.85
CA ASN A 315 3.80 -12.00 20.65
C ASN A 315 4.07 -10.56 20.13
N PRO A 316 3.02 -9.81 19.77
CA PRO A 316 3.18 -8.43 19.31
C PRO A 316 4.01 -7.50 20.20
N LEU A 317 3.92 -7.64 21.51
CA LEU A 317 4.70 -6.81 22.44
C LEU A 317 6.21 -7.10 22.35
N ASN A 318 6.60 -8.35 22.05
CA ASN A 318 7.99 -8.70 21.81
C ASN A 318 8.50 -8.09 20.50
N LEU A 319 7.68 -8.07 19.45
CA LEU A 319 8.03 -7.42 18.18
C LEU A 319 8.30 -5.92 18.36
N ILE A 320 7.42 -5.22 19.11
CA ILE A 320 7.62 -3.81 19.44
C ILE A 320 8.90 -3.62 20.25
N LYS A 321 9.11 -4.45 21.28
CA LYS A 321 10.31 -4.37 22.12
C LYS A 321 11.60 -4.59 21.31
N ILE A 322 11.64 -5.57 20.41
CA ILE A 322 12.81 -5.82 19.55
C ILE A 322 13.12 -4.58 18.70
N ARG A 323 12.08 -3.94 18.16
CA ARG A 323 12.24 -2.70 17.40
C ARG A 323 12.76 -1.57 18.28
N GLU A 324 12.21 -1.36 19.46
CA GLU A 324 12.65 -0.30 20.38
C GLU A 324 14.08 -0.53 20.88
N ASP A 325 14.44 -1.77 21.23
CA ASP A 325 15.76 -2.11 21.77
C ASP A 325 16.87 -2.06 20.70
N TYR A 326 16.56 -2.33 19.43
CA TYR A 326 17.58 -2.55 18.39
C TYR A 326 17.39 -1.76 17.09
N GLY A 327 16.21 -1.18 16.84
CA GLY A 327 15.84 -0.55 15.57
C GLY A 327 16.34 0.89 15.41
N ASP A 328 16.60 1.61 16.50
CA ASP A 328 16.92 3.04 16.49
C ASP A 328 18.09 3.41 15.57
N ALA A 329 19.18 2.65 15.62
CA ALA A 329 20.34 2.90 14.79
C ALA A 329 20.03 2.76 13.29
N TYR A 330 19.23 1.75 12.94
CA TYR A 330 18.78 1.53 11.57
C TYR A 330 17.81 2.63 11.11
N ILE A 331 16.81 2.96 11.93
CA ILE A 331 15.84 4.02 11.61
C ILE A 331 16.56 5.37 11.47
N TYR A 332 17.49 5.70 12.35
CA TYR A 332 18.30 6.92 12.22
C TYR A 332 19.12 6.94 10.93
N ALA A 333 19.81 5.85 10.60
CA ALA A 333 20.57 5.74 9.35
C ALA A 333 19.65 5.92 8.12
N LEU A 334 18.49 5.26 8.12
CA LEU A 334 17.50 5.35 7.05
C LEU A 334 17.06 6.79 6.84
N LYS A 335 16.72 7.49 7.92
CA LYS A 335 16.33 8.91 7.92
C LYS A 335 17.42 9.81 7.36
N LYS A 336 18.68 9.58 7.77
CA LYS A 336 19.84 10.34 7.29
C LYS A 336 20.01 10.18 5.79
N TRP A 337 20.00 8.94 5.29
CA TRP A 337 20.10 8.66 3.87
C TRP A 337 18.92 9.18 3.06
N GLN A 338 17.69 9.11 3.57
CA GLN A 338 16.51 9.67 2.90
C GLN A 338 16.60 11.20 2.74
N ASN A 339 17.23 11.90 3.68
CA ASN A 339 17.44 13.34 3.63
C ASN A 339 18.66 13.73 2.79
N GLU A 340 19.72 12.92 2.85
CA GLU A 340 21.01 13.14 2.19
C GLU A 340 21.47 11.86 1.47
N PRO A 341 20.89 11.53 0.31
CA PRO A 341 21.15 10.28 -0.36
C PRO A 341 22.49 10.29 -1.11
N ASN A 342 23.52 9.71 -0.48
CA ASN A 342 24.86 9.47 -1.02
C ASN A 342 25.35 8.05 -0.65
N GLU A 343 26.44 7.60 -1.27
CA GLU A 343 26.99 6.24 -1.06
C GLU A 343 27.40 5.98 0.40
N GLU A 344 28.02 6.97 1.06
CA GLU A 344 28.43 6.85 2.46
C GLU A 344 27.22 6.58 3.37
N ASN A 345 26.16 7.37 3.23
CA ASN A 345 24.94 7.20 4.00
C ASN A 345 24.21 5.89 3.63
N LEU A 346 24.28 5.45 2.37
CA LEU A 346 23.72 4.16 1.94
C LEU A 346 24.43 2.99 2.63
N GLU A 347 25.76 2.99 2.67
CA GLU A 347 26.54 1.96 3.37
C GLU A 347 26.25 1.95 4.88
N ILE A 348 26.10 3.13 5.51
CA ILE A 348 25.68 3.23 6.91
C ILE A 348 24.32 2.55 7.13
N VAL A 349 23.35 2.75 6.22
CA VAL A 349 22.04 2.08 6.28
C VAL A 349 22.19 0.57 6.17
N LYS A 350 22.95 0.06 5.20
CA LYS A 350 23.17 -1.38 5.02
C LYS A 350 23.79 -2.04 6.24
N VAL A 351 24.80 -1.40 6.84
CA VAL A 351 25.45 -1.91 8.06
C VAL A 351 24.48 -1.92 9.23
N ALA A 352 23.73 -0.84 9.43
CA ALA A 352 22.76 -0.75 10.52
C ALA A 352 21.60 -1.75 10.35
N LEU A 353 21.11 -1.90 9.12
CA LEU A 353 20.05 -2.85 8.77
C LEU A 353 20.51 -4.29 9.00
N ASN A 354 21.70 -4.68 8.56
CA ASN A 354 22.24 -6.02 8.82
C ASN A 354 22.33 -6.32 10.31
N ARG A 355 22.89 -5.39 11.11
CA ARG A 355 22.98 -5.55 12.56
C ARG A 355 21.61 -5.68 13.21
N TYR A 356 20.64 -4.88 12.78
CA TYR A 356 19.27 -4.95 13.29
C TYR A 356 18.62 -6.30 12.96
N CYS A 357 18.74 -6.76 11.71
CA CYS A 357 18.25 -8.08 11.27
C CYS A 357 18.94 -9.25 12.01
N GLU A 358 20.24 -9.14 12.31
CA GLU A 358 20.96 -10.11 13.15
C GLU A 358 20.40 -10.15 14.58
N LYS A 359 20.08 -8.99 15.17
CA LYS A 359 19.45 -8.92 16.51
C LYS A 359 18.07 -9.55 16.51
N ILE A 360 17.26 -9.30 15.47
CA ILE A 360 15.98 -9.98 15.26
C ILE A 360 16.24 -11.50 15.22
N CYS A 361 17.13 -12.00 14.35
CA CYS A 361 17.40 -13.44 14.24
C CYS A 361 17.85 -14.08 15.58
N ASN A 362 18.73 -13.40 16.30
CA ASN A 362 19.23 -13.89 17.60
C ASN A 362 18.13 -13.99 18.65
N TRP A 363 17.11 -13.14 18.59
CA TRP A 363 15.97 -13.18 19.51
C TRP A 363 15.17 -14.48 19.38
N TYR A 364 14.93 -14.94 18.15
CA TYR A 364 14.02 -16.07 17.91
C TYR A 364 14.66 -17.44 18.12
N SER A 365 16.00 -17.55 18.11
CA SER A 365 16.70 -18.85 18.25
C SER A 365 16.19 -19.96 17.31
N THR A 366 15.40 -19.63 16.28
CA THR A 366 14.71 -20.60 15.40
C THR A 366 15.63 -21.15 14.32
N LYS A 367 15.30 -22.36 13.87
CA LYS A 367 15.99 -23.11 12.81
C LYS A 367 15.91 -22.33 11.48
N GLU A 368 17.10 -21.98 10.98
CA GLU A 368 17.42 -21.44 9.66
C GLU A 368 16.75 -20.10 9.27
N PRO A 369 17.42 -18.94 9.50
CA PRO A 369 16.98 -17.68 8.93
C PRO A 369 17.02 -17.71 7.40
N VAL A 370 16.10 -17.00 6.77
CA VAL A 370 16.01 -16.87 5.32
C VAL A 370 16.80 -15.64 4.85
N ASN A 371 17.49 -15.78 3.71
CA ASN A 371 18.10 -14.65 3.04
C ASN A 371 17.01 -13.82 2.35
N VAL A 372 16.98 -12.53 2.66
CA VAL A 372 16.06 -11.55 2.10
C VAL A 372 16.89 -10.50 1.40
N GLU A 373 16.67 -10.34 0.09
CA GLU A 373 17.24 -9.22 -0.66
C GLU A 373 16.35 -7.99 -0.42
N ILE A 374 16.98 -6.95 0.10
CA ILE A 374 16.40 -5.63 0.34
C ILE A 374 17.03 -4.66 -0.63
N GLN A 375 16.21 -3.95 -1.40
CA GLN A 375 16.72 -2.90 -2.30
C GLN A 375 16.48 -1.50 -1.76
N LEU A 376 17.58 -0.78 -1.53
CA LEU A 376 17.68 0.59 -1.05
C LEU A 376 17.80 1.59 -2.20
N LYS A 377 16.67 2.14 -2.67
CA LYS A 377 16.65 3.17 -3.72
C LYS A 377 16.59 4.60 -3.16
N LYS A 378 17.52 5.43 -3.65
CA LYS A 378 17.62 6.87 -3.37
C LYS A 378 16.27 7.58 -3.54
N LYS A 379 15.84 8.32 -2.51
CA LYS A 379 14.66 9.20 -2.59
C LYS A 379 15.02 10.45 -3.39
N ARG A 380 14.72 10.48 -4.70
CA ARG A 380 14.52 11.72 -5.49
C ARG A 380 14.00 11.40 -6.89
N GLN A 381 12.90 12.07 -7.27
CA GLN A 381 12.46 12.60 -8.58
C GLN A 381 12.82 11.94 -9.92
N GLU A 382 13.55 10.82 -9.98
CA GLU A 382 14.09 10.24 -11.20
C GLU A 382 14.14 8.71 -11.08
N LEU A 383 12.99 8.09 -10.77
CA LEU A 383 12.81 6.69 -11.20
C LEU A 383 12.54 6.74 -12.70
N GLY A 384 13.61 6.73 -13.50
CA GLY A 384 13.51 6.50 -14.94
C GLY A 384 13.20 5.03 -15.26
N LYS A 385 13.31 4.69 -16.56
CA LYS A 385 13.10 3.36 -17.17
C LYS A 385 13.67 2.14 -16.42
N GLU A 386 14.60 2.32 -15.49
CA GLU A 386 15.25 1.27 -14.68
C GLU A 386 14.41 0.82 -13.47
N GLY A 387 13.42 1.61 -13.02
CA GLY A 387 12.43 1.17 -12.04
C GLY A 387 11.63 -0.05 -12.51
N LEU A 388 11.60 -0.27 -13.81
CA LEU A 388 10.77 -1.27 -14.47
C LEU A 388 11.40 -2.66 -14.58
N ASP A 389 12.71 -2.75 -14.80
CA ASP A 389 13.42 -4.04 -14.80
C ASP A 389 13.37 -4.71 -13.42
N PHE A 390 13.29 -3.88 -12.38
CA PHE A 390 13.24 -4.33 -11.00
C PHE A 390 11.93 -5.05 -10.67
N ILE A 391 10.82 -4.40 -11.03
CA ILE A 391 9.47 -4.93 -10.86
C ILE A 391 9.35 -6.27 -11.60
N LEU A 392 9.95 -6.42 -12.78
CA LEU A 392 9.90 -7.63 -13.62
C LEU A 392 10.61 -8.88 -13.05
N SER A 393 11.38 -8.77 -11.95
CA SER A 393 12.28 -9.86 -11.51
C SER A 393 11.85 -10.66 -10.28
N GLY A 394 10.74 -10.35 -9.59
CA GLY A 394 10.33 -11.16 -8.44
C GLY A 394 8.93 -10.91 -7.90
N ALA A 395 8.19 -11.99 -7.64
CA ALA A 395 6.98 -12.00 -6.82
C ALA A 395 7.34 -11.60 -5.38
N SER A 396 7.34 -10.30 -5.11
CA SER A 396 7.78 -9.68 -3.86
C SER A 396 6.66 -8.83 -3.27
N THR A 397 6.57 -8.80 -1.94
CA THR A 397 5.74 -7.79 -1.27
C THR A 397 6.53 -6.49 -1.36
N ILE A 398 6.09 -5.59 -2.23
CA ILE A 398 6.72 -4.28 -2.38
C ILE A 398 6.33 -3.47 -1.14
N ILE A 399 7.30 -2.91 -0.42
CA ILE A 399 7.08 -1.84 0.58
C ILE A 399 7.65 -0.55 -0.04
N PRO A 400 6.93 0.15 -0.93
CA PRO A 400 7.50 1.27 -1.66
C PRO A 400 7.57 2.56 -0.82
N VAL A 401 8.50 2.65 0.11
CA VAL A 401 9.03 3.96 0.49
C VAL A 401 10.53 3.84 0.61
N ALA A 402 11.24 4.69 -0.14
CA ALA A 402 12.67 4.91 -0.05
C ALA A 402 13.42 3.72 0.55
N GLY A 403 13.48 2.65 -0.24
CA GLY A 403 14.55 1.69 -0.13
C GLY A 403 14.34 0.41 0.65
N ILE A 404 13.13 -0.10 0.87
CA ILE A 404 13.02 -1.53 1.18
C ILE A 404 11.93 -2.18 0.35
N VAL A 405 12.31 -2.84 -0.74
CA VAL A 405 11.47 -3.93 -1.26
C VAL A 405 11.90 -5.20 -0.55
N VAL A 406 10.99 -5.81 0.23
CA VAL A 406 11.23 -7.14 0.81
C VAL A 406 10.84 -8.17 -0.25
N ALA A 407 11.82 -8.58 -1.05
CA ALA A 407 11.65 -9.73 -1.93
C ALA A 407 11.71 -11.04 -1.11
N ALA A 408 10.62 -11.41 -0.44
CA ALA A 408 10.43 -12.76 0.12
C ALA A 408 10.08 -13.79 -0.98
N GLY A 409 10.59 -13.58 -2.19
CA GLY A 409 9.99 -14.03 -3.44
C GLY A 409 10.71 -15.16 -4.16
N LYS A 410 10.95 -16.30 -3.50
CA LYS A 410 11.20 -17.57 -4.22
C LYS A 410 10.20 -18.68 -3.88
N LEU A 411 9.47 -18.59 -2.76
CA LEU A 411 8.47 -19.61 -2.41
C LEU A 411 7.10 -19.34 -3.05
N GLY A 412 6.62 -18.10 -3.10
CA GLY A 412 5.28 -17.78 -3.63
C GLY A 412 5.10 -18.05 -5.14
N TYR A 413 6.08 -17.68 -5.98
CA TYR A 413 6.05 -17.97 -7.42
C TYR A 413 6.27 -19.47 -7.71
N ALA A 414 7.10 -20.15 -6.90
CA ALA A 414 7.25 -21.60 -6.98
C ALA A 414 5.96 -22.32 -6.58
N PHE A 415 5.25 -21.86 -5.55
CA PHE A 415 3.93 -22.39 -5.16
C PHE A 415 2.84 -22.05 -6.17
N TYR A 416 2.84 -20.85 -6.76
CA TYR A 416 1.89 -20.49 -7.83
C TYR A 416 2.13 -21.31 -9.11
N LYS A 417 3.39 -21.49 -9.55
CA LYS A 417 3.72 -22.43 -10.64
C LYS A 417 3.40 -23.88 -10.26
N PHE A 418 3.65 -24.29 -9.02
CA PHE A 418 3.34 -25.63 -8.53
C PHE A 418 1.84 -25.88 -8.51
N PHE A 419 1.02 -24.95 -8.03
CA PHE A 419 -0.44 -25.08 -8.01
C PHE A 419 -1.05 -24.99 -9.42
N LYS A 420 -0.58 -24.05 -10.24
CA LYS A 420 -1.02 -23.92 -11.64
C LYS A 420 -0.63 -25.15 -12.47
N ASN A 421 0.58 -25.69 -12.29
CA ASN A 421 1.01 -26.92 -12.97
C ASN A 421 0.40 -28.20 -12.36
N SER A 422 0.03 -28.21 -11.07
CA SER A 422 -0.66 -29.34 -10.42
C SER A 422 -2.14 -29.45 -10.82
N GLN A 423 -2.75 -28.34 -11.26
CA GLN A 423 -4.09 -28.36 -11.86
C GLN A 423 -4.06 -28.78 -13.34
N ASP A 424 -2.92 -28.57 -14.03
CA ASP A 424 -2.82 -28.82 -15.47
C ASP A 424 -2.07 -30.11 -15.86
N ASN A 425 -1.32 -30.79 -14.98
CA ASN A 425 -0.59 -32.01 -15.38
C ASN A 425 -0.40 -33.03 -14.24
N THR A 426 -1.28 -34.04 -14.19
CA THR A 426 -0.87 -35.40 -13.80
C THR A 426 0.02 -35.98 -14.90
N LYS A 427 1.34 -35.75 -14.83
CA LYS A 427 2.37 -36.63 -15.38
C LYS A 427 3.76 -36.18 -14.95
N GLU A 428 4.55 -37.17 -14.54
CA GLU A 428 5.92 -37.10 -14.04
C GLU A 428 6.81 -36.14 -14.83
N THR A 429 7.54 -35.26 -14.15
CA THR A 429 8.86 -34.82 -14.64
C THR A 429 9.74 -34.34 -13.49
N SER A 430 10.79 -35.10 -13.24
CA SER A 430 11.97 -34.79 -12.43
C SER A 430 12.84 -33.72 -13.12
N ILE A 431 13.40 -32.75 -12.38
CA ILE A 431 14.49 -31.90 -12.89
C ILE A 431 15.56 -31.67 -11.80
N GLU A 432 16.80 -31.91 -12.21
CA GLU A 432 18.07 -31.82 -11.48
C GLU A 432 18.44 -30.41 -11.04
N ILE A 433 19.13 -30.33 -9.89
CA ILE A 433 19.80 -29.13 -9.38
C ILE A 433 21.26 -29.22 -9.82
N ASN A 434 21.75 -28.21 -10.54
CA ASN A 434 23.19 -27.98 -10.67
C ASN A 434 23.57 -26.69 -9.94
N LEU A 435 24.42 -26.87 -8.94
CA LEU A 435 25.09 -25.83 -8.15
C LEU A 435 26.37 -25.41 -8.88
N ILE A 436 26.61 -24.11 -8.97
CA ILE A 436 27.94 -23.52 -8.79
C ILE A 436 27.79 -22.35 -7.84
#